data_AF-A0A1F6G946-F1
#
_entry.id   AF-A0A1F6G946-F1
#
_cell.length_a   1.000
_cell.length_b   1.000
_cell.length_c   1.000
_cell.angle_alpha   90.00
_cell.angle_beta   90.00
_cell.angle_gamma   90.00
#
_symmetry.space_group_name_H-M   'P 1'
#
loop_
_entity.id
_entity.type
_entity.pdbx_description
1 polymer ?
#
loop_
_entity_poly.entity_id
_entity_poly.type
_entity_poly.pdbx_seq_one_letter_code
_entity_poly.pdbx_strand_id
1 'polypeptide(L)'
;MKRLVWIFLVFLLASPAWAQQKRSVSSRIGDMFSPGKLIEGHANLESAGGCLNCHDINSGVDKKLCLKCHLEIGDQEKNAKGFHASELRRPCLDCHTDHKGRDAKVYNFKGFDHAKLVFAADGAHRDIDCQKCHQSKFQSDAVKKLTIGGVQKKQLTYLGLNGNCAGCHGKPHKEQFQGQNCQDCHNQIAWKLTKFDHAQAKFTLEGKHQNVSCIGCHHKSEKYPEAIPFANLGTQCSVCHQDVHDKRHGDQCDSCHKPTNWKQMKDSAKVEKFDHELTRFPLAKLHKEVKCESCHPTRNYLLGEKGTCEGCHIEIKEAMQGLWITDEEDPAGPDPMFRIIACDSCHQTKEDKVTFKKIRERCVECHNEAFGDLWDYRVEKYGTREKRPKDKYERALRLKQIHRFADFLEPDEEDED
;
A
#
# COMPACT_ATOMS: atom_id res chain seq x y z
N MET A 1 -27.19 -92.28 26.73
CA MET A 1 -26.79 -93.31 27.70
C MET A 1 -25.37 -93.00 28.18
N LYS A 2 -25.19 -92.79 29.50
CA LYS A 2 -24.04 -93.19 30.35
C LYS A 2 -22.62 -92.94 29.76
N ARG A 3 -21.77 -92.04 30.29
CA ARG A 3 -21.12 -92.11 31.62
C ARG A 3 -20.35 -90.83 31.95
N LEU A 4 -20.41 -90.45 33.24
CA LEU A 4 -19.50 -89.52 33.91
C LEU A 4 -18.06 -90.06 33.95
N VAL A 5 -17.08 -89.16 33.84
CA VAL A 5 -15.80 -89.25 34.55
C VAL A 5 -15.42 -87.83 35.01
N TRP A 6 -15.36 -87.66 36.32
CA TRP A 6 -14.81 -86.48 37.01
C TRP A 6 -13.29 -86.58 37.05
N ILE A 7 -12.58 -85.52 36.66
CA ILE A 7 -11.18 -85.31 37.06
C ILE A 7 -11.06 -83.88 37.59
N PHE A 8 -10.73 -83.80 38.88
CA PHE A 8 -10.38 -82.60 39.63
C PHE A 8 -9.16 -81.90 38.99
N LEU A 9 -9.34 -80.66 38.53
CA LEU A 9 -8.22 -79.76 38.25
C LEU A 9 -8.07 -78.80 39.44
N VAL A 10 -7.02 -79.05 40.21
CA VAL A 10 -6.56 -78.26 41.35
C VAL A 10 -6.24 -76.84 40.88
N PHE A 11 -6.96 -75.86 41.41
CA PHE A 11 -6.63 -74.44 41.31
C PHE A 11 -5.32 -74.18 42.06
N LEU A 12 -4.22 -74.04 41.32
CA LEU A 12 -2.97 -73.46 41.82
C LEU A 12 -3.19 -71.95 41.98
N LEU A 13 -3.55 -71.52 43.20
CA LEU A 13 -3.47 -70.14 43.64
C LEU A 13 -2.00 -69.71 43.61
N ALA A 14 -1.56 -69.14 42.49
CA ALA A 14 -0.36 -68.33 42.48
C ALA A 14 -0.67 -67.03 43.25
N SER A 15 -0.33 -67.02 44.54
CA SER A 15 -0.25 -65.80 45.32
C SER A 15 0.61 -64.79 44.56
N PRO A 16 0.16 -63.54 44.34
CA PRO A 16 1.08 -62.50 43.88
C PRO A 16 2.08 -62.31 45.02
N ALA A 17 3.28 -62.87 44.83
CA ALA A 17 4.42 -62.55 45.65
C ALA A 17 4.52 -61.02 45.66
N TRP A 18 4.30 -60.43 46.84
CA TRP A 18 4.61 -59.04 47.09
C TRP A 18 6.03 -58.81 46.58
N ALA A 19 6.16 -58.01 45.52
CA ALA A 19 7.41 -57.37 45.18
C ALA A 19 7.75 -56.43 46.35
N GLN A 20 8.31 -57.00 47.42
CA GLN A 20 9.06 -56.23 48.41
C GLN A 20 10.28 -55.71 47.68
N GLN A 21 10.13 -54.54 47.08
CA GLN A 21 11.22 -53.71 46.63
C GLN A 21 12.12 -53.50 47.85
N LYS A 22 13.25 -54.23 47.90
CA LYS A 22 14.24 -54.13 48.97
C LYS A 22 14.77 -52.70 48.97
N ARG A 23 14.14 -51.83 49.76
CA ARG A 23 14.65 -50.49 50.04
C ARG A 23 15.97 -50.65 50.78
N SER A 24 17.06 -50.24 50.13
CA SER A 24 18.42 -50.24 50.69
C SER A 24 18.45 -49.55 52.06
N VAL A 25 19.30 -50.04 52.98
CA VAL A 25 19.60 -49.38 54.27
C VAL A 25 19.98 -47.91 54.08
N SER A 26 20.60 -47.58 52.95
CA SER A 26 20.97 -46.22 52.57
C SER A 26 19.75 -45.29 52.37
N SER A 27 18.59 -45.82 51.95
CA SER A 27 17.34 -45.03 51.85
C SER A 27 16.76 -44.65 53.22
N ARG A 28 17.03 -45.45 54.27
CA ARG A 28 16.50 -45.21 55.62
C ARG A 28 17.18 -44.04 56.34
N ILE A 29 18.40 -43.68 55.97
CA ILE A 29 19.13 -42.54 56.56
C ILE A 29 18.61 -41.21 55.99
N GLY A 30 18.28 -41.16 54.70
CA GLY A 30 17.70 -39.97 54.07
C GLY A 30 16.34 -39.57 54.66
N ASP A 31 15.50 -40.56 54.98
CA ASP A 31 14.18 -40.35 55.59
C ASP A 31 14.25 -39.78 57.04
N MET A 32 15.38 -39.94 57.74
CA MET A 32 15.53 -39.46 59.13
C MET A 32 15.96 -37.98 59.22
N PHE A 33 16.56 -37.44 58.16
CA PHE A 33 17.07 -36.07 58.12
C PHE A 33 16.37 -35.18 57.08
N SER A 34 15.48 -35.74 56.26
CA SER A 34 14.72 -34.97 55.28
C SER A 34 13.47 -34.32 55.92
N PRO A 35 13.30 -32.99 55.84
CA PRO A 35 12.11 -32.29 56.34
C PRO A 35 10.80 -32.69 55.64
N GLY A 36 10.90 -33.37 54.51
CA GLY A 36 9.77 -33.76 53.67
C GLY A 36 10.26 -34.22 52.29
N LYS A 37 9.36 -34.90 51.56
CA LYS A 37 9.62 -35.33 50.19
C LYS A 37 10.01 -34.13 49.32
N LEU A 38 11.01 -34.33 48.46
CA LEU A 38 11.38 -33.37 47.43
C LEU A 38 10.23 -33.18 46.41
N ILE A 39 10.26 -32.08 45.66
CA ILE A 39 9.40 -31.89 44.50
C ILE A 39 9.63 -32.97 43.45
N GLU A 40 8.64 -33.22 42.59
CA GLU A 40 8.73 -34.26 41.55
C GLU A 40 10.00 -34.13 40.68
N GLY A 41 10.41 -32.89 40.36
CA GLY A 41 11.60 -32.62 39.55
C GLY A 41 12.92 -33.10 40.14
N HIS A 42 12.99 -33.27 41.47
CA HIS A 42 14.17 -33.72 42.21
C HIS A 42 13.93 -35.05 42.95
N ALA A 43 12.85 -35.76 42.66
CA ALA A 43 12.52 -37.03 43.32
C ALA A 43 13.65 -38.08 43.21
N ASN A 44 14.46 -38.02 42.16
CA ASN A 44 15.63 -38.89 41.95
C ASN A 44 16.84 -38.55 42.84
N LEU A 45 16.84 -37.39 43.51
CA LEU A 45 17.93 -36.95 44.39
C LEU A 45 17.73 -37.38 45.85
N GLU A 46 16.62 -38.02 46.21
CA GLU A 46 16.35 -38.53 47.57
C GLU A 46 17.18 -39.77 47.99
N SER A 47 18.32 -39.97 47.33
CA SER A 47 19.25 -41.05 47.67
C SER A 47 20.14 -40.67 48.86
N ALA A 48 20.79 -41.66 49.47
CA ALA A 48 21.64 -41.49 50.66
C ALA A 48 22.75 -40.44 50.51
N GLY A 49 23.25 -40.21 49.29
CA GLY A 49 24.25 -39.18 48.99
C GLY A 49 23.67 -37.94 48.29
N GLY A 50 22.40 -37.99 47.88
CA GLY A 50 21.82 -36.94 47.04
C GLY A 50 21.54 -35.64 47.79
N CYS A 51 21.47 -35.67 49.12
CA CYS A 51 21.39 -34.49 49.97
C CYS A 51 22.55 -33.51 49.73
N LEU A 52 23.76 -34.05 49.47
CA LEU A 52 24.96 -33.25 49.22
C LEU A 52 24.99 -32.60 47.84
N ASN A 53 24.00 -32.88 46.98
CA ASN A 53 23.84 -32.16 45.71
C ASN A 53 23.27 -30.75 45.90
N CYS A 54 22.73 -30.44 47.08
CA CYS A 54 22.21 -29.11 47.41
C CYS A 54 22.78 -28.56 48.73
N HIS A 55 23.18 -29.44 49.64
CA HIS A 55 23.74 -29.07 50.94
C HIS A 55 25.25 -29.27 51.00
N ASP A 56 25.96 -28.23 51.40
CA ASP A 56 27.30 -28.30 51.95
C ASP A 56 27.24 -28.63 53.46
N ILE A 57 28.17 -29.47 53.93
CA ILE A 57 28.17 -29.99 55.31
C ILE A 57 28.39 -28.88 56.34
N ASN A 58 29.10 -27.81 55.97
CA ASN A 58 29.46 -26.73 56.91
C ASN A 58 28.56 -25.51 56.77
N SER A 59 27.98 -25.28 55.60
CA SER A 59 27.28 -24.05 55.26
C SER A 59 25.81 -24.23 54.89
N GLY A 60 25.29 -25.46 54.92
CA GLY A 60 23.90 -25.74 54.57
C GLY A 60 23.67 -25.62 53.07
N VAL A 61 22.56 -25.03 52.63
CA VAL A 61 22.23 -24.97 51.20
C VAL A 61 23.10 -23.95 50.48
N ASP A 62 23.90 -24.41 49.51
CA ASP A 62 24.77 -23.56 48.70
C ASP A 62 24.21 -23.35 47.29
N LYS A 63 23.99 -22.07 46.95
CA LYS A 63 23.60 -21.61 45.61
C LYS A 63 24.46 -22.21 44.50
N LYS A 64 25.78 -22.34 44.70
CA LYS A 64 26.69 -22.89 43.69
C LYS A 64 26.34 -24.32 43.32
N LEU A 65 25.82 -25.11 44.26
CA LEU A 65 25.42 -26.49 44.01
C LEU A 65 24.18 -26.55 43.11
N CYS A 66 23.20 -25.67 43.32
CA CYS A 66 22.04 -25.53 42.42
C CYS A 66 22.48 -25.20 40.99
N LEU A 67 23.39 -24.24 40.84
CA LEU A 67 23.86 -23.77 39.52
C LEU A 67 24.74 -24.78 38.77
N LYS A 68 25.24 -25.84 39.42
CA LYS A 68 25.96 -26.93 38.73
C LYS A 68 25.05 -27.72 37.78
N CYS A 69 23.76 -27.81 38.09
CA CYS A 69 22.77 -28.48 37.24
C CYS A 69 21.88 -27.47 36.50
N HIS A 70 21.54 -26.35 37.13
CA HIS A 70 20.76 -25.25 36.54
C HIS A 70 21.65 -24.25 35.81
N LEU A 71 22.40 -24.74 34.81
CA LEU A 71 23.37 -23.95 34.05
C LEU A 71 22.69 -22.75 33.35
N GLU A 72 21.45 -22.90 32.91
CA GLU A 72 20.66 -21.84 32.28
C GLU A 72 20.38 -20.66 33.21
N ILE A 73 20.25 -20.93 34.52
CA ILE A 73 20.07 -19.90 35.53
C ILE A 73 21.43 -19.26 35.82
N GLY A 74 22.50 -20.06 35.91
CA GLY A 74 23.86 -19.56 36.06
C GLY A 74 24.27 -18.64 34.91
N ASP A 75 23.89 -18.96 33.68
CA ASP A 75 24.11 -18.11 32.51
C ASP A 75 23.32 -16.80 32.58
N GLN A 76 22.06 -16.84 33.03
CA GLN A 76 21.27 -15.62 33.26
C GLN A 76 21.96 -14.69 34.27
N GLU A 77 22.39 -15.25 35.40
CA GLU A 77 23.11 -14.50 36.43
C GLU A 77 24.41 -13.89 35.91
N LYS A 78 25.25 -14.69 35.23
CA LYS A 78 26.53 -14.24 34.69
C LYS A 78 26.39 -13.14 33.65
N ASN A 79 25.36 -13.22 32.81
CA ASN A 79 25.12 -12.27 31.73
C ASN A 79 24.20 -11.10 32.12
N ALA A 80 23.80 -11.02 33.39
CA ALA A 80 22.85 -10.02 33.90
C ALA A 80 21.54 -9.95 33.08
N LYS A 81 21.00 -11.10 32.67
CA LYS A 81 19.81 -11.19 31.81
C LYS A 81 18.72 -12.05 32.44
N GLY A 82 17.47 -11.59 32.37
CA GLY A 82 16.30 -12.35 32.82
C GLY A 82 15.96 -12.14 34.30
N PHE A 83 14.95 -12.86 34.78
CA PHE A 83 14.41 -12.69 36.12
C PHE A 83 15.41 -13.01 37.24
N HIS A 84 16.13 -14.13 37.13
CA HIS A 84 17.03 -14.55 38.20
C HIS A 84 18.22 -13.60 38.34
N ALA A 85 18.61 -12.93 37.25
CA ALA A 85 19.61 -11.87 37.28
C ALA A 85 19.14 -10.59 37.98
N SER A 86 17.84 -10.29 37.98
CA SER A 86 17.32 -9.11 38.71
C SER A 86 17.16 -9.37 40.21
N GLU A 87 17.16 -10.63 40.64
CA GLU A 87 16.99 -11.05 42.03
C GLU A 87 18.28 -11.65 42.66
N LEU A 88 19.47 -11.34 42.10
CA LEU A 88 20.77 -11.92 42.50
C LEU A 88 21.10 -11.86 44.01
N ARG A 89 20.49 -10.92 44.74
CA ARG A 89 20.72 -10.70 46.17
C ARG A 89 19.86 -11.57 47.09
N ARG A 90 18.89 -12.31 46.55
CA ARG A 90 17.96 -13.14 47.34
C ARG A 90 18.39 -14.61 47.32
N PRO A 91 18.37 -15.32 48.45
CA PRO A 91 18.53 -16.77 48.49
C PRO A 91 17.50 -17.47 47.61
N CYS A 92 17.91 -18.53 46.90
CA CYS A 92 17.04 -19.28 46.00
C CYS A 92 15.80 -19.86 46.73
N LEU A 93 15.99 -20.31 47.97
CA LEU A 93 14.95 -20.94 48.79
C LEU A 93 13.89 -19.97 49.33
N ASP A 94 14.10 -18.65 49.22
CA ASP A 94 13.05 -17.67 49.56
C ASP A 94 11.85 -17.80 48.61
N CYS A 95 12.11 -18.25 47.37
CA CYS A 95 11.11 -18.41 46.32
C CYS A 95 10.86 -19.89 45.97
N HIS A 96 11.86 -20.75 46.12
CA HIS A 96 11.81 -22.15 45.70
C HIS A 96 11.49 -23.13 46.83
N THR A 97 10.70 -24.17 46.52
CA THR A 97 10.07 -25.02 47.54
C THR A 97 10.40 -26.50 47.44
N ASP A 98 11.68 -26.86 47.56
CA ASP A 98 12.13 -28.22 47.26
C ASP A 98 11.53 -29.29 48.20
N HIS A 99 11.48 -29.06 49.51
CA HIS A 99 10.98 -30.05 50.49
C HIS A 99 9.46 -30.02 50.74
N LYS A 100 8.68 -29.33 49.90
CA LYS A 100 7.22 -29.18 50.12
C LYS A 100 6.37 -30.32 49.54
N GLY A 101 7.00 -31.38 49.03
CA GLY A 101 6.33 -32.55 48.48
C GLY A 101 6.20 -32.55 46.96
N ARG A 102 5.82 -33.71 46.41
CA ARG A 102 5.83 -34.00 44.97
C ARG A 102 5.05 -33.01 44.12
N ASP A 103 3.87 -32.62 44.60
CA ASP A 103 2.94 -31.75 43.89
C ASP A 103 3.24 -30.25 44.09
N ALA A 104 4.23 -29.90 44.91
CA ALA A 104 4.56 -28.51 45.16
C ALA A 104 5.16 -27.87 43.91
N LYS A 105 4.65 -26.68 43.58
CA LYS A 105 5.19 -25.87 42.49
C LYS A 105 6.49 -25.22 42.94
N VAL A 106 7.51 -25.34 42.10
CA VAL A 106 8.84 -24.70 42.28
C VAL A 106 8.73 -23.21 42.59
N TYR A 107 7.74 -22.51 42.02
CA TYR A 107 7.46 -21.11 42.32
C TYR A 107 5.97 -20.81 42.11
N ASN A 108 5.43 -19.86 42.87
CA ASN A 108 4.06 -19.38 42.68
C ASN A 108 4.05 -18.12 41.80
N PHE A 109 3.68 -18.29 40.52
CA PHE A 109 3.59 -17.19 39.55
C PHE A 109 2.38 -16.26 39.74
N LYS A 110 1.54 -16.47 40.76
CA LYS A 110 0.41 -15.57 41.02
C LYS A 110 0.92 -14.17 41.36
N GLY A 111 0.55 -13.18 40.55
CA GLY A 111 0.99 -11.80 40.72
C GLY A 111 2.42 -11.55 40.22
N PHE A 112 2.98 -12.43 39.38
CA PHE A 112 4.29 -12.22 38.78
C PHE A 112 4.27 -11.00 37.86
N ASP A 113 5.22 -10.08 38.08
CA ASP A 113 5.32 -8.81 37.37
C ASP A 113 6.30 -8.90 36.19
N HIS A 114 5.76 -8.84 34.97
CA HIS A 114 6.55 -8.85 33.74
C HIS A 114 7.31 -7.55 33.51
N ALA A 115 6.97 -6.44 34.17
CA ALA A 115 7.70 -5.17 34.04
C ALA A 115 9.17 -5.28 34.50
N LYS A 116 9.50 -6.31 35.28
CA LYS A 116 10.87 -6.64 35.71
C LYS A 116 11.68 -7.40 34.67
N LEU A 117 11.08 -7.79 33.55
CA LEU A 117 11.70 -8.55 32.47
C LEU A 117 11.96 -7.68 31.25
N VAL A 118 12.73 -8.23 30.31
CA VAL A 118 12.98 -7.61 29.00
C VAL A 118 11.67 -7.40 28.21
N PHE A 119 10.67 -8.26 28.43
CA PHE A 119 9.33 -8.12 27.86
C PHE A 119 8.33 -7.79 28.97
N ALA A 120 7.86 -6.54 29.00
CA ALA A 120 7.03 -6.00 30.07
C ALA A 120 5.56 -6.49 30.07
N ALA A 121 5.13 -7.23 29.06
CA ALA A 121 3.75 -7.69 28.84
C ALA A 121 2.72 -6.55 29.02
N ASP A 122 2.82 -5.54 28.16
CA ASP A 122 1.95 -4.36 28.13
C ASP A 122 0.82 -4.49 27.08
N GLY A 123 -0.08 -3.51 27.08
CA GLY A 123 -1.20 -3.46 26.12
C GLY A 123 -2.06 -4.72 26.13
N ALA A 124 -2.32 -5.29 24.96
CA ALA A 124 -3.12 -6.50 24.81
C ALA A 124 -2.46 -7.75 25.43
N HIS A 125 -1.16 -7.70 25.77
CA HIS A 125 -0.44 -8.82 26.40
C HIS A 125 -0.62 -8.90 27.91
N ARG A 126 -1.18 -7.86 28.55
CA ARG A 126 -1.33 -7.77 30.01
C ARG A 126 -2.27 -8.84 30.60
N ASP A 127 -3.37 -9.12 29.90
CA ASP A 127 -4.46 -9.98 30.40
C ASP A 127 -4.44 -11.39 29.77
N ILE A 128 -3.31 -11.80 29.19
CA ILE A 128 -3.16 -13.11 28.54
C ILE A 128 -2.69 -14.14 29.57
N ASP A 129 -3.37 -15.30 29.63
CA ASP A 129 -2.95 -16.45 30.44
C ASP A 129 -1.50 -16.84 30.12
N CYS A 130 -0.67 -17.08 31.15
CA CYS A 130 0.75 -17.35 30.95
C CYS A 130 1.00 -18.53 29.98
N GLN A 131 0.17 -19.56 30.00
CA GLN A 131 0.29 -20.75 29.14
C GLN A 131 0.10 -20.44 27.66
N LYS A 132 -0.63 -19.36 27.32
CA LYS A 132 -0.80 -18.92 25.93
C LYS A 132 0.50 -18.34 25.36
N CYS A 133 1.35 -17.74 26.20
CA CYS A 133 2.67 -17.24 25.77
C CYS A 133 3.77 -18.28 25.96
N HIS A 134 3.75 -19.07 27.04
CA HIS A 134 4.80 -20.04 27.38
C HIS A 134 4.67 -21.39 26.66
N GLN A 135 4.36 -21.37 25.37
CA GLN A 135 4.21 -22.57 24.54
C GLN A 135 5.54 -23.03 23.95
N SER A 136 5.68 -24.34 23.71
CA SER A 136 6.88 -24.95 23.11
C SER A 136 7.26 -24.33 21.76
N LYS A 137 6.29 -23.91 20.95
CA LYS A 137 6.52 -23.26 19.64
C LYS A 137 7.25 -21.91 19.74
N PHE A 138 7.12 -21.20 20.87
CA PHE A 138 7.72 -19.88 21.10
C PHE A 138 9.05 -19.94 21.87
N GLN A 139 9.47 -21.14 22.27
CA GLN A 139 10.76 -21.35 22.92
C GLN A 139 11.92 -21.01 21.99
N SER A 140 12.93 -20.33 22.54
CA SER A 140 14.21 -20.12 21.85
C SER A 140 14.94 -21.46 21.61
N ASP A 141 15.86 -21.46 20.65
CA ASP A 141 16.67 -22.64 20.35
C ASP A 141 17.57 -23.05 21.52
N ALA A 142 17.99 -22.08 22.35
CA ALA A 142 18.74 -22.35 23.58
C ALA A 142 17.93 -23.21 24.54
N VAL A 143 16.66 -22.87 24.75
CA VAL A 143 15.75 -23.61 25.63
C VAL A 143 15.41 -24.99 25.06
N LYS A 144 15.16 -25.09 23.75
CA LYS A 144 14.85 -26.38 23.10
C LYS A 144 15.99 -27.39 23.22
N LYS A 145 17.24 -26.91 23.26
CA LYS A 145 18.44 -27.73 23.41
C LYS A 145 18.84 -27.96 24.88
N LEU A 146 18.19 -27.27 25.82
CA LEU A 146 18.53 -27.32 27.23
C LEU A 146 18.31 -28.73 27.78
N THR A 147 19.38 -29.27 28.38
CA THR A 147 19.40 -30.59 29.00
C THR A 147 19.88 -30.43 30.43
N ILE A 148 19.04 -30.78 31.40
CA ILE A 148 19.36 -30.71 32.83
C ILE A 148 19.54 -32.16 33.32
N GLY A 149 20.75 -32.51 33.75
CA GLY A 149 21.05 -33.86 34.24
C GLY A 149 20.80 -34.97 33.22
N GLY A 150 21.05 -34.71 31.93
CA GLY A 150 20.80 -35.67 30.84
C GLY A 150 19.35 -35.74 30.34
N VAL A 151 18.43 -34.98 30.95
CA VAL A 151 17.01 -34.92 30.54
C VAL A 151 16.73 -33.63 29.79
N GLN A 152 16.27 -33.75 28.54
CA GLN A 152 15.73 -32.61 27.79
C GLN A 152 14.37 -32.20 28.36
N LYS A 153 14.27 -31.00 28.91
CA LYS A 153 12.99 -30.45 29.39
C LYS A 153 12.24 -29.84 28.20
N LYS A 154 11.51 -30.69 27.46
CA LYS A 154 10.73 -30.31 26.26
C LYS A 154 9.40 -29.59 26.57
N GLN A 155 8.97 -29.56 27.83
CA GLN A 155 7.65 -29.09 28.24
C GLN A 155 7.64 -27.61 28.65
N LEU A 156 6.43 -27.04 28.78
CA LEU A 156 6.13 -25.65 29.15
C LEU A 156 7.14 -25.10 30.18
N THR A 157 7.95 -24.14 29.76
CA THR A 157 8.98 -23.50 30.58
C THR A 157 8.77 -22.00 30.57
N TYR A 158 9.04 -21.39 31.72
CA TYR A 158 8.99 -19.94 31.90
C TYR A 158 10.29 -19.25 31.50
N LEU A 159 11.29 -20.02 31.06
CA LEU A 159 12.60 -19.53 30.65
C LEU A 159 12.69 -19.36 29.13
N GLY A 160 13.40 -18.32 28.69
CA GLY A 160 13.95 -18.20 27.34
C GLY A 160 12.96 -18.31 26.18
N LEU A 161 11.80 -17.64 26.28
CA LEU A 161 10.99 -17.32 25.10
C LEU A 161 11.72 -16.31 24.22
N ASN A 162 11.45 -16.34 22.91
CA ASN A 162 11.88 -15.27 22.03
C ASN A 162 11.05 -14.01 22.32
N GLY A 163 11.63 -13.05 23.05
CA GLY A 163 10.95 -11.83 23.51
C GLY A 163 10.73 -10.76 22.42
N ASN A 164 11.11 -11.02 21.17
CA ASN A 164 10.80 -10.12 20.06
C ASN A 164 9.43 -10.43 19.44
N CYS A 165 8.81 -9.41 18.86
CA CYS A 165 7.46 -9.51 18.29
C CYS A 165 7.37 -10.62 17.23
N ALA A 166 8.40 -10.72 16.38
CA ALA A 166 8.45 -11.67 15.27
C ALA A 166 8.56 -13.13 15.73
N GLY A 167 9.12 -13.38 16.91
CA GLY A 167 9.21 -14.72 17.51
C GLY A 167 7.85 -15.31 17.85
N CYS A 168 6.85 -14.46 18.12
CA CYS A 168 5.49 -14.89 18.42
C CYS A 168 4.51 -14.65 17.26
N HIS A 169 4.61 -13.51 16.58
CA HIS A 169 3.66 -13.07 15.55
C HIS A 169 4.13 -13.29 14.12
N GLY A 170 5.35 -13.79 13.93
CA GLY A 170 5.96 -13.97 12.61
C GLY A 170 6.34 -12.65 11.94
N LYS A 171 6.49 -12.68 10.61
CA LYS A 171 6.87 -11.52 9.80
C LYS A 171 5.75 -11.18 8.81
N PRO A 172 4.69 -10.47 9.22
CA PRO A 172 3.55 -10.16 8.35
C PRO A 172 3.94 -9.29 7.15
N HIS A 173 4.99 -8.47 7.29
CA HIS A 173 5.54 -7.65 6.21
C HIS A 173 6.68 -8.35 5.44
N LYS A 174 6.91 -9.65 5.66
CA LYS A 174 8.00 -10.41 5.04
C LYS A 174 9.33 -9.69 5.21
N GLU A 175 10.07 -9.42 4.13
CA GLU A 175 11.37 -8.75 4.16
C GLU A 175 11.31 -7.22 4.01
N GLN A 176 10.13 -6.62 3.86
CA GLN A 176 9.99 -5.20 3.50
C GLN A 176 10.59 -4.23 4.53
N PHE A 177 10.57 -4.62 5.81
CA PHE A 177 11.03 -3.80 6.93
C PHE A 177 12.05 -4.56 7.80
N GLN A 178 12.91 -5.37 7.17
CA GLN A 178 13.99 -6.03 7.90
C GLN A 178 14.85 -5.01 8.68
N GLY A 179 15.07 -5.28 9.96
CA GLY A 179 15.85 -4.41 10.84
C GLY A 179 15.06 -3.29 11.52
N GLN A 180 13.78 -3.09 11.19
CA GLN A 180 12.91 -2.12 11.87
C GLN A 180 12.14 -2.78 13.03
N ASN A 181 11.83 -2.01 14.08
CA ASN A 181 11.03 -2.53 15.18
C ASN A 181 9.54 -2.37 14.88
N CYS A 182 8.72 -3.36 15.26
CA CYS A 182 7.27 -3.28 15.03
C CYS A 182 6.66 -2.06 15.74
N GLN A 183 7.21 -1.70 16.91
CA GLN A 183 6.78 -0.58 17.73
C GLN A 183 7.06 0.80 17.14
N ASP A 184 7.85 0.87 16.07
CA ASP A 184 8.12 2.12 15.36
C ASP A 184 6.88 2.57 14.57
N CYS A 185 5.99 1.62 14.22
CA CYS A 185 4.75 1.88 13.48
C CYS A 185 3.48 1.46 14.25
N HIS A 186 3.49 0.30 14.91
CA HIS A 186 2.34 -0.31 15.59
C HIS A 186 2.39 -0.11 17.10
N ASN A 187 1.24 0.13 17.73
CA ASN A 187 1.15 0.08 19.20
C ASN A 187 0.85 -1.33 19.73
N GLN A 188 1.12 -1.57 21.02
CA GLN A 188 0.88 -2.87 21.67
C GLN A 188 -0.55 -3.06 22.20
N ILE A 189 -1.40 -2.03 22.15
CA ILE A 189 -2.76 -2.06 22.72
C ILE A 189 -3.76 -2.66 21.73
N ALA A 190 -3.79 -2.14 20.52
CA ALA A 190 -4.73 -2.54 19.47
C ALA A 190 -4.03 -2.89 18.15
N TRP A 191 -2.69 -2.93 18.14
CA TRP A 191 -1.87 -3.13 16.94
C TRP A 191 -2.14 -2.14 15.80
N LYS A 192 -2.74 -0.98 16.15
CA LYS A 192 -3.05 0.06 15.18
C LYS A 192 -1.76 0.78 14.76
N LEU A 193 -1.74 1.18 13.49
CA LEU A 193 -0.72 2.04 12.93
C LEU A 193 -0.90 3.44 13.53
N THR A 194 -0.13 3.76 14.57
CA THR A 194 -0.29 5.03 15.31
C THR A 194 0.86 5.99 15.12
N LYS A 195 1.95 5.54 14.50
CA LYS A 195 3.18 6.34 14.36
C LYS A 195 3.60 6.57 12.92
N PHE A 196 3.04 5.82 11.96
CA PHE A 196 3.33 6.05 10.56
C PHE A 196 2.52 7.24 10.04
N ASP A 197 3.23 8.15 9.39
CA ASP A 197 2.66 9.36 8.80
C ASP A 197 3.03 9.43 7.32
N HIS A 198 2.00 9.48 6.46
CA HIS A 198 2.20 9.60 5.01
C HIS A 198 2.81 10.93 4.59
N ALA A 199 2.77 11.98 5.43
CA ALA A 199 3.45 13.23 5.15
C ALA A 199 4.99 13.08 5.10
N GLN A 200 5.52 12.01 5.70
CA GLN A 200 6.96 11.68 5.69
C GLN A 200 7.32 10.69 4.58
N ALA A 201 6.34 10.17 3.85
CA ALA A 201 6.55 9.23 2.76
C ALA A 201 6.87 9.96 1.46
N LYS A 202 7.47 9.24 0.49
CA LYS A 202 7.77 9.76 -0.86
C LYS A 202 6.53 10.22 -1.62
N PHE A 203 5.37 9.67 -1.29
CA PHE A 203 4.07 10.08 -1.82
C PHE A 203 3.25 10.64 -0.67
N THR A 204 3.18 11.97 -0.59
CA THR A 204 2.33 12.66 0.37
C THR A 204 0.87 12.57 -0.06
N LEU A 205 -0.01 12.14 0.85
CA LEU A 205 -1.44 12.06 0.56
C LEU A 205 -2.05 13.46 0.57
N GLU A 206 -2.46 13.92 -0.61
CA GLU A 206 -3.14 15.19 -0.79
C GLU A 206 -4.57 15.00 -1.29
N GLY A 207 -5.46 15.89 -0.86
CA GLY A 207 -6.81 15.95 -1.40
C GLY A 207 -7.61 14.68 -1.17
N LYS A 208 -8.19 14.12 -2.24
CA LYS A 208 -9.01 12.90 -2.14
C LYS A 208 -8.21 11.66 -1.72
N HIS A 209 -6.89 11.63 -1.96
CA HIS A 209 -6.05 10.51 -1.56
C HIS A 209 -5.97 10.32 -0.03
N GLN A 210 -6.22 11.35 0.76
CA GLN A 210 -6.23 11.26 2.23
C GLN A 210 -7.34 10.35 2.76
N ASN A 211 -8.41 10.16 1.97
CA ASN A 211 -9.55 9.33 2.34
C ASN A 211 -9.47 7.91 1.76
N VAL A 212 -8.41 7.58 1.03
CA VAL A 212 -8.21 6.25 0.46
C VAL A 212 -7.67 5.34 1.56
N SER A 213 -8.32 4.19 1.74
CA SER A 213 -7.81 3.17 2.65
C SER A 213 -6.42 2.69 2.22
N CYS A 214 -5.59 2.22 3.17
CA CYS A 214 -4.23 1.76 2.86
C CYS A 214 -4.22 0.72 1.73
N ILE A 215 -5.19 -0.20 1.73
CA ILE A 215 -5.29 -1.27 0.72
C ILE A 215 -5.78 -0.81 -0.65
N GLY A 216 -6.33 0.41 -0.74
CA GLY A 216 -6.71 1.01 -2.02
C GLY A 216 -5.50 1.34 -2.88
N CYS A 217 -4.36 1.63 -2.26
CA CYS A 217 -3.08 1.82 -2.96
C CYS A 217 -2.16 0.60 -2.78
N HIS A 218 -2.07 0.08 -1.55
CA HIS A 218 -1.20 -1.03 -1.21
C HIS A 218 -1.95 -2.36 -1.31
N HIS A 219 -1.81 -3.05 -2.43
CA HIS A 219 -2.44 -4.33 -2.68
C HIS A 219 -1.43 -5.36 -3.16
N LYS A 220 -1.79 -6.65 -3.02
CA LYS A 220 -0.99 -7.74 -3.59
C LYS A 220 -0.91 -7.57 -5.10
N SER A 221 0.26 -7.82 -5.67
CA SER A 221 0.50 -7.80 -7.11
C SER A 221 1.22 -9.08 -7.52
N GLU A 222 1.38 -9.33 -8.81
CA GLU A 222 2.18 -10.47 -9.30
C GLU A 222 3.61 -10.45 -8.75
N LYS A 223 4.17 -9.26 -8.51
CA LYS A 223 5.49 -9.07 -7.89
C LYS A 223 5.51 -9.41 -6.39
N TYR A 224 4.37 -9.27 -5.71
CA TYR A 224 4.21 -9.53 -4.28
C TYR A 224 2.94 -10.36 -3.99
N PRO A 225 2.90 -11.65 -4.39
CA PRO A 225 1.69 -12.46 -4.25
C PRO A 225 1.41 -12.84 -2.78
N GLU A 226 2.46 -12.90 -1.96
CA GLU A 226 2.38 -13.36 -0.58
C GLU A 226 2.23 -12.25 0.47
N ALA A 227 2.44 -10.98 0.11
CA ALA A 227 2.38 -9.86 1.04
C ALA A 227 1.99 -8.56 0.35
N ILE A 228 1.36 -7.65 1.11
CA ILE A 228 1.04 -6.31 0.61
C ILE A 228 2.31 -5.45 0.70
N PRO A 229 2.80 -4.88 -0.42
CA PRO A 229 3.97 -4.00 -0.44
C PRO A 229 3.59 -2.61 0.08
N PHE A 230 4.15 -2.22 1.23
CA PHE A 230 4.02 -0.87 1.77
C PHE A 230 5.23 0.02 1.43
N ALA A 231 6.31 -0.56 0.91
CA ALA A 231 7.49 0.14 0.44
C ALA A 231 7.59 0.10 -1.09
N ASN A 232 8.21 1.14 -1.67
CA ASN A 232 8.57 1.21 -3.09
C ASN A 232 7.40 1.08 -4.09
N LEU A 233 6.20 1.52 -3.70
CA LEU A 233 5.12 1.75 -4.67
C LEU A 233 5.53 2.95 -5.55
N GLY A 234 5.30 2.85 -6.86
CA GLY A 234 5.56 3.95 -7.79
C GLY A 234 4.72 5.19 -7.43
N THR A 235 5.29 6.37 -7.59
CA THR A 235 4.66 7.64 -7.23
C THR A 235 4.00 8.36 -8.41
N GLN A 236 4.12 7.80 -9.60
CA GLN A 236 3.54 8.38 -10.82
C GLN A 236 2.04 8.12 -10.84
N CYS A 237 1.24 9.10 -11.27
CA CYS A 237 -0.22 8.98 -11.32
C CYS A 237 -0.67 7.76 -12.15
N SER A 238 0.04 7.50 -13.26
CA SER A 238 -0.21 6.41 -14.20
C SER A 238 0.02 5.01 -13.63
N VAL A 239 0.67 4.88 -12.47
CA VAL A 239 0.80 3.60 -11.76
C VAL A 239 -0.56 3.09 -11.28
N CYS A 240 -1.48 4.00 -10.92
CA CYS A 240 -2.78 3.66 -10.37
C CYS A 240 -3.95 4.15 -11.24
N HIS A 241 -3.79 5.29 -11.92
CA HIS A 241 -4.83 5.89 -12.74
C HIS A 241 -4.58 5.60 -14.22
N GLN A 242 -5.64 5.22 -14.92
CA GLN A 242 -5.60 5.15 -16.37
C GLN A 242 -5.49 6.56 -16.95
N ASP A 243 -4.51 6.78 -17.83
CA ASP A 243 -4.43 8.00 -18.60
C ASP A 243 -5.51 8.00 -19.69
N VAL A 244 -6.45 8.94 -19.59
CA VAL A 244 -7.53 9.14 -20.56
C VAL A 244 -7.09 9.94 -21.79
N HIS A 245 -5.85 10.45 -21.79
CA HIS A 245 -5.29 11.23 -22.89
C HIS A 245 -4.45 10.39 -23.85
N ASP A 246 -4.42 9.07 -23.70
CA ASP A 246 -3.62 8.13 -24.50
C ASP A 246 -2.13 8.53 -24.59
N LYS A 247 -1.51 8.92 -23.47
CA LYS A 247 -0.09 9.29 -23.31
C LYS A 247 0.34 10.56 -24.04
N ARG A 248 -0.59 11.35 -24.58
CA ARG A 248 -0.28 12.55 -25.38
C ARG A 248 0.39 13.69 -24.60
N HIS A 249 0.24 13.72 -23.28
CA HIS A 249 0.80 14.77 -22.42
C HIS A 249 1.91 14.25 -21.49
N GLY A 250 2.43 13.05 -21.74
CA GLY A 250 3.41 12.40 -20.87
C GLY A 250 2.85 12.07 -19.49
N ASP A 251 3.74 11.91 -18.51
CA ASP A 251 3.39 11.45 -17.14
C ASP A 251 3.19 12.60 -16.13
N GLN A 252 3.30 13.85 -16.55
CA GLN A 252 3.19 15.04 -15.69
C GLN A 252 1.73 15.49 -15.54
N CYS A 253 0.88 14.61 -15.01
CA CYS A 253 -0.55 14.89 -14.82
C CYS A 253 -0.80 16.11 -13.91
N ASP A 254 0.11 16.37 -12.97
CA ASP A 254 0.03 17.41 -11.94
C ASP A 254 0.27 18.84 -12.45
N SER A 255 0.73 18.97 -13.71
CA SER A 255 0.81 20.24 -14.44
C SER A 255 -0.57 20.86 -14.67
N CYS A 256 -1.60 20.02 -14.86
CA CYS A 256 -2.97 20.44 -15.15
C CYS A 256 -3.97 19.93 -14.11
N HIS A 257 -3.78 18.74 -13.55
CA HIS A 257 -4.68 18.13 -12.57
C HIS A 257 -4.14 18.27 -11.14
N LYS A 258 -4.99 18.62 -10.18
CA LYS A 258 -4.60 18.63 -8.76
C LYS A 258 -5.30 17.52 -7.98
N PRO A 259 -4.61 16.76 -7.12
CA PRO A 259 -5.22 15.72 -6.28
C PRO A 259 -6.36 16.21 -5.37
N THR A 260 -6.33 17.49 -5.00
CA THR A 260 -7.38 18.16 -4.21
C THR A 260 -8.66 18.40 -4.98
N ASN A 261 -8.57 18.57 -6.30
CA ASN A 261 -9.69 18.90 -7.15
C ASN A 261 -9.49 18.30 -8.54
N TRP A 262 -9.60 16.97 -8.63
CA TRP A 262 -9.61 16.23 -9.90
C TRP A 262 -10.94 16.43 -10.62
N LYS A 263 -11.33 17.68 -10.85
CA LYS A 263 -12.45 17.97 -11.73
C LYS A 263 -11.99 17.64 -13.13
N GLN A 264 -12.80 16.84 -13.84
CA GLN A 264 -12.82 16.92 -15.30
C GLN A 264 -12.83 18.42 -15.61
N MET A 265 -11.83 18.90 -16.35
CA MET A 265 -11.75 20.28 -16.83
C MET A 265 -12.87 20.51 -17.86
N LYS A 266 -14.12 20.24 -17.48
CA LYS A 266 -15.35 20.39 -18.27
C LYS A 266 -15.60 21.85 -18.59
N ASP A 267 -15.03 22.73 -17.80
CA ASP A 267 -15.18 24.16 -17.87
C ASP A 267 -13.78 24.75 -18.12
N SER A 268 -13.17 24.42 -19.25
CA SER A 268 -11.92 25.04 -19.69
C SER A 268 -12.06 26.57 -19.80
N ALA A 269 -13.30 27.08 -19.89
CA ALA A 269 -13.64 28.49 -19.74
C ALA A 269 -13.24 29.11 -18.38
N LYS A 270 -13.11 28.30 -17.31
CA LYS A 270 -12.63 28.75 -15.98
C LYS A 270 -11.14 28.53 -15.79
N VAL A 271 -10.46 27.93 -16.76
CA VAL A 271 -9.01 27.92 -16.81
C VAL A 271 -8.65 29.25 -17.47
N GLU A 272 -8.34 30.26 -16.66
CA GLU A 272 -7.97 31.61 -17.16
C GLU A 272 -6.85 31.57 -18.21
N LYS A 273 -6.11 30.45 -18.31
CA LYS A 273 -5.04 30.19 -19.28
C LYS A 273 -5.03 28.74 -19.76
N PHE A 274 -6.07 28.29 -20.47
CA PHE A 274 -5.95 27.04 -21.22
C PHE A 274 -5.02 27.26 -22.42
N ASP A 275 -3.93 26.50 -22.48
CA ASP A 275 -2.93 26.63 -23.55
C ASP A 275 -3.18 25.62 -24.67
N HIS A 276 -3.65 26.12 -25.82
CA HIS A 276 -3.87 25.29 -27.01
C HIS A 276 -2.58 24.72 -27.61
N GLU A 277 -1.39 25.27 -27.29
CA GLU A 277 -0.10 24.69 -27.69
C GLU A 277 0.11 23.28 -27.11
N LEU A 278 -0.60 22.95 -26.03
CA LEU A 278 -0.57 21.63 -25.42
C LEU A 278 -1.53 20.64 -26.10
N THR A 279 -2.31 21.07 -27.10
CA THR A 279 -3.34 20.26 -27.77
C THR A 279 -2.94 19.88 -29.20
N ARG A 280 -3.73 18.99 -29.83
CA ARG A 280 -3.58 18.65 -31.26
C ARG A 280 -3.90 19.80 -32.23
N PHE A 281 -4.44 20.91 -31.73
CA PHE A 281 -4.80 22.08 -32.54
C PHE A 281 -4.23 23.36 -31.89
N PRO A 282 -2.91 23.59 -32.03
CA PRO A 282 -2.27 24.81 -31.55
C PRO A 282 -2.87 26.02 -32.26
N LEU A 283 -3.39 26.96 -31.47
CA LEU A 283 -3.87 28.22 -32.02
C LEU A 283 -2.67 29.13 -32.26
N ALA A 284 -2.33 29.43 -33.51
CA ALA A 284 -1.24 30.35 -33.84
C ALA A 284 -1.77 31.73 -34.28
N LYS A 285 -1.03 32.79 -33.91
CA LYS A 285 -1.26 34.19 -34.34
C LYS A 285 -2.72 34.63 -34.18
N LEU A 286 -3.39 35.01 -35.26
CA LEU A 286 -4.78 35.51 -35.25
C LEU A 286 -5.77 34.49 -34.67
N HIS A 287 -5.46 33.19 -34.72
CA HIS A 287 -6.29 32.16 -34.10
C HIS A 287 -6.25 32.22 -32.56
N LYS A 288 -5.20 32.81 -31.95
CA LYS A 288 -5.15 33.06 -30.49
C LYS A 288 -6.18 34.11 -30.05
N GLU A 289 -6.65 34.96 -30.96
CA GLU A 289 -7.65 36.00 -30.68
C GLU A 289 -9.10 35.51 -30.88
N VAL A 290 -9.28 34.27 -31.37
CA VAL A 290 -10.60 33.69 -31.60
C VAL A 290 -11.23 33.31 -30.26
N LYS A 291 -12.46 33.79 -30.03
CA LYS A 291 -13.24 33.43 -28.84
C LYS A 291 -13.49 31.92 -28.77
N CYS A 292 -13.46 31.36 -27.55
CA CYS A 292 -13.63 29.93 -27.31
C CYS A 292 -14.92 29.38 -27.94
N GLU A 293 -16.02 30.13 -27.87
CA GLU A 293 -17.34 29.74 -28.38
C GLU A 293 -17.38 29.58 -29.90
N SER A 294 -16.46 30.21 -30.63
CA SER A 294 -16.36 30.06 -32.09
C SER A 294 -15.99 28.65 -32.52
N CYS A 295 -15.23 27.94 -31.67
CA CYS A 295 -14.80 26.55 -31.89
C CYS A 295 -15.59 25.56 -31.01
N HIS A 296 -16.11 26.03 -29.88
CA HIS A 296 -16.85 25.24 -28.89
C HIS A 296 -18.26 25.82 -28.65
N PRO A 297 -19.16 25.76 -29.65
CA PRO A 297 -20.48 26.40 -29.58
C PRO A 297 -21.36 25.79 -28.50
N THR A 298 -21.28 24.46 -28.31
CA THR A 298 -21.97 23.71 -27.25
C THR A 298 -21.29 23.82 -25.89
N ARG A 299 -20.20 24.59 -25.79
CA ARG A 299 -19.28 24.61 -24.64
C ARG A 299 -18.78 23.21 -24.25
N ASN A 300 -18.75 22.29 -25.21
CA ASN A 300 -18.10 21.00 -25.07
C ASN A 300 -16.63 21.13 -25.51
N TYR A 301 -15.73 21.16 -24.54
CA TYR A 301 -14.31 21.37 -24.76
C TYR A 301 -13.49 20.07 -24.92
N LEU A 302 -14.15 18.90 -24.85
CA LEU A 302 -13.51 17.59 -24.99
C LEU A 302 -13.43 17.12 -26.44
N LEU A 303 -14.35 17.60 -27.27
CA LEU A 303 -14.39 17.35 -28.71
C LEU A 303 -14.49 18.71 -29.38
N GLY A 304 -13.37 19.25 -29.87
CA GLY A 304 -13.45 20.34 -30.84
C GLY A 304 -14.23 19.82 -32.05
N GLU A 305 -15.52 20.16 -32.15
CA GLU A 305 -16.40 19.82 -33.27
C GLU A 305 -15.80 20.32 -34.61
N LYS A 306 -14.89 21.30 -34.53
CA LYS A 306 -14.13 21.88 -35.64
C LYS A 306 -12.62 21.69 -35.49
N GLY A 307 -12.18 20.49 -35.10
CA GLY A 307 -10.76 20.19 -34.85
C GLY A 307 -9.83 20.14 -36.08
N THR A 308 -10.28 20.63 -37.24
CA THR A 308 -9.47 20.76 -38.46
C THR A 308 -9.65 22.14 -39.08
N CYS A 309 -8.70 22.55 -39.93
CA CYS A 309 -8.77 23.84 -40.63
C CYS A 309 -10.06 23.95 -41.46
N GLU A 310 -10.45 22.87 -42.15
CA GLU A 310 -11.65 22.84 -42.99
C GLU A 310 -12.95 22.82 -42.20
N GLY A 311 -12.91 22.37 -40.93
CA GLY A 311 -14.07 22.44 -40.03
C GLY A 311 -14.48 23.88 -39.71
N CYS A 312 -13.55 24.84 -39.81
CA CYS A 312 -13.82 26.26 -39.67
C CYS A 312 -13.85 27.01 -41.01
N HIS A 313 -12.99 26.65 -41.96
CA HIS A 313 -12.88 27.29 -43.28
C HIS A 313 -13.62 26.51 -44.37
N ILE A 314 -14.92 26.27 -44.17
CA ILE A 314 -15.76 25.44 -45.05
C ILE A 314 -15.82 26.02 -46.48
N GLU A 315 -15.89 27.34 -46.63
CA GLU A 315 -15.87 28.02 -47.93
C GLU A 315 -14.62 27.69 -48.75
N ILE A 316 -13.47 27.59 -48.07
CA ILE A 316 -12.20 27.25 -48.72
C ILE A 316 -12.22 25.78 -49.14
N LYS A 317 -12.76 24.89 -48.30
CA LYS A 317 -12.96 23.47 -48.66
C LYS A 317 -13.85 23.31 -49.89
N GLU A 318 -14.92 24.10 -50.00
CA GLU A 318 -15.84 24.06 -51.16
C GLU A 318 -15.16 24.58 -52.43
N ALA A 319 -14.46 25.72 -52.35
CA ALA A 319 -13.66 26.24 -53.45
C ALA A 319 -12.57 25.23 -53.91
N MET A 320 -11.87 24.59 -52.96
CA MET A 320 -10.89 23.52 -53.23
C MET A 320 -11.52 22.28 -53.92
N GLN A 321 -12.82 22.06 -53.74
CA GLN A 321 -13.55 20.97 -54.37
C GLN A 321 -14.12 21.34 -55.75
N GLY A 322 -13.81 22.54 -56.25
CA GLY A 322 -14.33 23.05 -57.52
C GLY A 322 -15.80 23.48 -57.45
N LEU A 323 -16.35 23.59 -56.23
CA LEU A 323 -17.69 24.11 -55.97
C LEU A 323 -17.56 25.62 -55.80
N TRP A 324 -17.36 26.33 -56.92
CA TRP A 324 -17.22 27.79 -56.92
C TRP A 324 -18.59 28.46 -56.79
N ILE A 325 -18.65 29.51 -55.97
CA ILE A 325 -19.83 30.40 -55.85
C ILE A 325 -19.65 31.56 -56.84
N THR A 326 -19.67 31.26 -58.13
CA THR A 326 -19.78 32.28 -59.18
C THR A 326 -20.88 31.87 -60.16
N ASP A 327 -21.66 32.85 -60.62
CA ASP A 327 -22.72 32.65 -61.62
C ASP A 327 -22.15 32.59 -63.06
N GLU A 328 -20.84 32.31 -63.22
CA GLU A 328 -20.13 32.36 -64.50
C GLU A 328 -19.82 30.97 -65.06
N GLU A 329 -19.94 30.83 -66.39
CA GLU A 329 -19.95 29.57 -67.15
C GLU A 329 -18.61 28.81 -67.25
N ASP A 330 -17.53 29.26 -66.60
CA ASP A 330 -16.25 28.55 -66.63
C ASP A 330 -15.57 28.50 -65.24
N PRO A 331 -16.03 27.61 -64.34
CA PRO A 331 -15.33 27.37 -63.09
C PRO A 331 -14.04 26.60 -63.41
N ALA A 332 -12.88 27.24 -63.18
CA ALA A 332 -11.61 26.53 -63.11
C ALA A 332 -11.80 25.26 -62.26
N GLY A 333 -11.54 24.08 -62.82
CA GLY A 333 -11.78 22.80 -62.15
C GLY A 333 -11.11 22.69 -60.77
N PRO A 334 -11.46 21.67 -59.96
CA PRO A 334 -10.94 21.52 -58.60
C PRO A 334 -9.42 21.60 -58.58
N ASP A 335 -8.88 22.52 -57.79
CA ASP A 335 -7.44 22.75 -57.73
C ASP A 335 -6.73 21.52 -57.15
N PRO A 336 -5.89 20.83 -57.94
CA PRO A 336 -5.27 19.58 -57.55
C PRO A 336 -4.18 19.75 -56.48
N MET A 337 -3.61 20.95 -56.28
CA MET A 337 -2.54 21.16 -55.30
C MET A 337 -3.01 20.98 -53.86
N PHE A 338 -4.26 21.31 -53.57
CA PHE A 338 -4.83 21.22 -52.22
C PHE A 338 -5.02 19.80 -51.70
N ARG A 339 -5.01 18.79 -52.58
CA ARG A 339 -5.02 17.38 -52.17
C ARG A 339 -3.64 16.87 -51.76
N ILE A 340 -2.59 17.64 -52.03
CA ILE A 340 -1.19 17.23 -51.90
C ILE A 340 -0.43 18.14 -50.93
N ILE A 341 -0.79 19.42 -50.86
CA ILE A 341 -0.10 20.45 -50.08
C ILE A 341 -0.89 20.79 -48.81
N ALA A 342 -0.21 20.80 -47.67
CA ALA A 342 -0.81 21.18 -46.39
C ALA A 342 -1.13 22.69 -46.34
N CYS A 343 -2.20 23.08 -45.63
CA CYS A 343 -2.59 24.48 -45.47
C CYS A 343 -1.43 25.37 -44.94
N ASP A 344 -0.60 24.83 -44.04
CA ASP A 344 0.54 25.57 -43.46
C ASP A 344 1.65 25.85 -44.47
N SER A 345 1.76 25.07 -45.56
CA SER A 345 2.75 25.30 -46.61
C SER A 345 2.52 26.63 -47.34
N CYS A 346 1.26 27.04 -47.49
CA CYS A 346 0.89 28.30 -48.13
C CYS A 346 0.65 29.41 -47.09
N HIS A 347 -0.13 29.12 -46.04
CA HIS A 347 -0.51 30.11 -45.03
C HIS A 347 0.59 30.42 -44.03
N GLN A 348 1.59 29.53 -43.88
CA GLN A 348 2.71 29.63 -42.93
C GLN A 348 2.28 30.21 -41.58
N THR A 349 1.30 29.56 -40.99
CA THR A 349 0.59 29.97 -39.76
C THR A 349 1.53 30.16 -38.56
N LYS A 350 2.77 29.67 -38.68
CA LYS A 350 3.84 29.78 -37.69
C LYS A 350 4.73 31.02 -37.83
N GLU A 351 4.74 31.69 -38.99
CA GLU A 351 5.54 32.91 -39.19
C GLU A 351 4.96 34.12 -38.45
N ASP A 352 5.84 35.03 -37.97
CA ASP A 352 5.42 36.31 -37.41
C ASP A 352 4.75 37.20 -38.47
N LYS A 353 3.56 37.72 -38.14
CA LYS A 353 2.79 38.68 -38.96
C LYS A 353 2.34 38.13 -40.33
N VAL A 354 1.75 36.93 -40.36
CA VAL A 354 0.96 36.50 -41.52
C VAL A 354 -0.17 37.51 -41.75
N THR A 355 -0.14 38.17 -42.90
CA THR A 355 -1.21 39.06 -43.34
C THR A 355 -1.96 38.41 -44.49
N PHE A 356 -3.22 38.80 -44.66
CA PHE A 356 -4.02 38.37 -45.81
C PHE A 356 -3.36 38.73 -47.15
N LYS A 357 -2.65 39.86 -47.21
CA LYS A 357 -1.84 40.25 -48.38
C LYS A 357 -0.74 39.23 -48.69
N LYS A 358 0.00 38.79 -47.67
CA LYS A 358 1.08 37.79 -47.84
C LYS A 358 0.54 36.42 -48.26
N ILE A 359 -0.68 36.09 -47.84
CA ILE A 359 -1.37 34.88 -48.30
C ILE A 359 -1.70 35.00 -49.80
N ARG A 360 -2.28 36.11 -50.25
CA ARG A 360 -2.55 36.39 -51.68
C ARG A 360 -1.30 36.27 -52.53
N GLU A 361 -0.21 36.92 -52.13
CA GLU A 361 1.07 36.89 -52.86
C GLU A 361 1.55 35.45 -53.10
N ARG A 362 1.41 34.57 -52.10
CA ARG A 362 1.78 33.15 -52.21
C ARG A 362 0.84 32.30 -53.05
N CYS A 363 -0.44 32.63 -53.08
CA CYS A 363 -1.38 31.99 -54.01
C CYS A 363 -0.91 32.23 -55.45
N VAL A 364 -0.51 33.47 -55.76
CA VAL A 364 0.01 33.86 -57.08
C VAL A 364 1.34 33.18 -57.38
N GLU A 365 2.26 33.06 -56.40
CA GLU A 365 3.55 32.38 -56.56
C GLU A 365 3.40 30.92 -57.06
N CYS A 366 2.37 30.20 -56.61
CA CYS A 366 2.18 28.80 -56.98
C CYS A 366 1.20 28.59 -58.15
N HIS A 367 0.21 29.46 -58.33
CA HIS A 367 -0.89 29.21 -59.26
C HIS A 367 -0.98 30.15 -60.46
N ASN A 368 -0.50 31.42 -60.36
CA ASN A 368 -0.65 32.57 -61.27
C ASN A 368 -1.61 33.69 -60.75
N GLU A 369 -1.62 34.85 -61.43
CA GLU A 369 -2.40 36.04 -61.03
C GLU A 369 -3.92 35.83 -61.03
N ALA A 370 -4.46 34.92 -61.85
CA ALA A 370 -5.90 34.64 -61.84
C ALA A 370 -6.35 34.09 -60.46
N PHE A 371 -5.47 33.39 -59.75
CA PHE A 371 -5.72 32.97 -58.37
C PHE A 371 -5.56 34.10 -57.33
N GLY A 372 -4.78 35.14 -57.65
CA GLY A 372 -4.74 36.39 -56.89
C GLY A 372 -6.03 37.20 -57.06
N ASP A 373 -6.59 37.23 -58.26
CA ASP A 373 -7.85 37.91 -58.58
C ASP A 373 -9.05 37.27 -57.86
N LEU A 374 -9.03 35.94 -57.68
CA LEU A 374 -10.01 35.23 -56.84
C LEU A 374 -10.02 35.70 -55.39
N TRP A 375 -8.84 36.01 -54.85
CA TRP A 375 -8.72 36.57 -53.51
C TRP A 375 -9.26 37.99 -53.47
N ASP A 376 -8.95 38.82 -54.47
CA ASP A 376 -9.43 40.19 -54.54
C ASP A 376 -10.95 40.26 -54.70
N TYR A 377 -11.54 39.36 -55.50
CA TYR A 377 -13.00 39.20 -55.60
C TYR A 377 -13.64 38.86 -54.25
N ARG A 378 -13.02 37.99 -53.45
CA ARG A 378 -13.49 37.69 -52.09
C ARG A 378 -13.39 38.91 -51.17
N VAL A 379 -12.29 39.66 -51.24
CA VAL A 379 -12.10 40.89 -50.47
C VAL A 379 -13.12 41.97 -50.87
N GLU A 380 -13.44 42.08 -52.16
CA GLU A 380 -14.44 43.01 -52.68
C GLU A 380 -15.86 42.61 -52.28
N LYS A 381 -16.24 41.33 -52.46
CA LYS A 381 -17.57 40.80 -52.17
C LYS A 381 -17.88 40.74 -50.67
N TYR A 382 -16.88 40.48 -49.83
CA TYR A 382 -17.08 40.23 -48.39
C TYR A 382 -16.39 41.25 -47.46
N GLY A 383 -15.53 42.12 -48.00
CA GLY A 383 -14.87 43.23 -47.32
C GLY A 383 -13.64 42.84 -46.49
N THR A 384 -12.55 43.59 -46.65
CA THR A 384 -11.44 43.65 -45.67
C THR A 384 -11.84 44.52 -44.50
N ARG A 385 -12.54 43.95 -43.51
CA ARG A 385 -12.69 44.50 -42.14
C ARG A 385 -12.87 46.03 -42.09
N GLU A 386 -13.81 46.61 -42.82
CA GLU A 386 -14.25 47.99 -42.58
C GLU A 386 -15.77 48.10 -42.38
N LYS A 387 -16.10 48.66 -41.21
CA LYS A 387 -17.41 49.02 -40.63
C LYS A 387 -18.45 47.91 -40.51
N ARG A 388 -18.56 47.36 -39.29
CA ARG A 388 -19.79 46.70 -38.80
C ARG A 388 -20.98 47.65 -39.05
N PRO A 389 -22.05 47.21 -39.74
CA PRO A 389 -23.31 47.94 -39.77
C PRO A 389 -23.81 48.11 -38.34
N LYS A 390 -24.19 49.34 -37.97
CA LYS A 390 -24.73 49.65 -36.63
C LYS A 390 -26.18 49.16 -36.48
N ASP A 391 -26.84 48.89 -37.60
CA ASP A 391 -28.23 48.44 -37.65
C ASP A 391 -28.35 46.93 -37.37
N LYS A 392 -29.33 46.58 -36.52
CA LYS A 392 -29.63 45.22 -36.08
C LYS A 392 -30.26 44.40 -37.22
N TYR A 393 -30.98 45.04 -38.14
CA TYR A 393 -31.68 44.39 -39.25
C TYR A 393 -30.73 44.00 -40.40
N GLU A 394 -29.82 44.88 -40.83
CA GLU A 394 -28.77 44.52 -41.79
C GLU A 394 -27.81 43.45 -41.27
N ARG A 395 -27.55 43.43 -39.96
CA ARG A 395 -26.76 42.36 -39.32
C ARG A 395 -27.47 41.01 -39.39
N ALA A 396 -28.80 40.99 -39.23
CA ALA A 396 -29.63 39.80 -39.38
C ALA A 396 -29.76 39.37 -40.84
N LEU A 397 -29.80 40.32 -41.79
CA LEU A 397 -29.83 40.02 -43.23
C LEU A 397 -28.50 39.43 -43.72
N ARG A 398 -27.37 39.95 -43.22
CA ARG A 398 -26.04 39.40 -43.49
C ARG A 398 -25.89 37.99 -42.91
N LEU A 399 -26.44 37.72 -41.72
CA LEU A 399 -26.54 36.36 -41.16
C LEU A 399 -27.48 35.45 -41.98
N LYS A 400 -28.55 35.98 -42.58
CA LYS A 400 -29.48 35.20 -43.43
C LYS A 400 -28.91 34.83 -44.81
N GLN A 401 -28.02 35.64 -45.39
CA GLN A 401 -27.44 35.36 -46.72
C GLN A 401 -26.25 34.39 -46.68
N ILE A 402 -25.67 34.12 -45.50
CA ILE A 402 -24.53 33.20 -45.32
C ILE A 402 -25.03 31.80 -44.87
N HIS A 403 -26.34 31.56 -44.86
CA HIS A 403 -26.92 30.33 -44.31
C HIS A 403 -27.75 29.54 -45.32
N ARG A 404 -27.01 28.82 -46.15
CA ARG A 404 -27.23 27.40 -46.42
C ARG A 404 -25.84 26.78 -46.29
N PHE A 405 -25.45 25.95 -45.33
CA PHE A 405 -26.07 25.19 -44.23
C PHE A 405 -24.87 24.80 -43.32
N ALA A 406 -24.90 24.67 -42.00
CA ALA A 406 -25.93 24.13 -41.14
C ALA A 406 -25.76 24.64 -39.69
N ASP A 407 -26.90 24.88 -39.05
CA ASP A 407 -27.29 24.66 -37.66
C ASP A 407 -26.33 25.04 -36.53
N PHE A 408 -26.80 25.89 -35.61
CA PHE A 408 -27.31 25.48 -34.28
C PHE A 408 -27.50 26.73 -33.39
N LEU A 409 -28.58 26.69 -32.59
CA LEU A 409 -29.09 27.66 -31.63
C LEU A 409 -30.10 28.69 -32.18
N GLU A 410 -31.38 28.30 -32.08
CA GLU A 410 -32.50 29.23 -31.89
C GLU A 410 -32.25 30.05 -30.61
N PRO A 411 -32.42 31.39 -30.62
CA PRO A 411 -32.54 32.14 -29.39
C PRO A 411 -33.98 32.07 -28.89
N ASP A 412 -34.14 31.71 -27.62
CA ASP A 412 -35.39 31.70 -26.87
C ASP A 412 -36.25 32.95 -27.16
N GLU A 413 -37.53 32.71 -27.45
CA GLU A 413 -38.58 33.72 -27.39
C GLU A 413 -38.74 34.13 -25.91
N GLU A 414 -38.20 35.29 -25.53
CA GLU A 414 -38.68 36.01 -24.35
C GLU A 414 -39.77 36.99 -24.82
N ASP A 415 -40.99 36.56 -24.51
CA ASP A 415 -42.28 37.25 -24.39
C ASP A 415 -42.29 38.77 -24.64
N GLU A 416 -43.15 39.14 -25.60
CA GLU A 416 -43.82 40.43 -25.70
C GLU A 416 -44.75 40.62 -24.49
N ASP A 417 -44.55 41.73 -23.75
CA ASP A 417 -45.62 42.60 -23.24
C ASP A 417 -45.06 44.01 -22.96
#